data_AF-A0A521XX20-F1
#
_entry.id   AF-A0A521XX20-F1
#
_cell.length_a   1.000
_cell.length_b   1.000
_cell.length_c   1.000
_cell.angle_alpha   90.00
_cell.angle_beta   90.00
_cell.angle_gamma   90.00
#
_symmetry.space_group_name_H-M   'P 1'
#
loop_
_entity.id
_entity.type
_entity.pdbx_description
1 polymer ?
#
loop_
_entity_poly.entity_id
_entity_poly.type
_entity_poly.pdbx_seq_one_letter_code
_entity_poly.pdbx_strand_id
1 'polypeptide(L)'
;MLAQLPEAAISHRPPSGEWSVLENVRHLLFAEQAHMGRLFRERPTWSPLGFTPETMRAARKLPLAGTDDPSLAEVWAEWDRIHRQTIRRLKAMPATGTEDALTRHLRHLRAHIAVIERLGRQALM
;
A
#
# COMPACT_ATOMS: atom_id res chain seq x y z
N MET A 1 -9.30 -11.97 6.70
CA MET A 1 -8.42 -12.90 5.96
C MET A 1 -6.96 -12.71 6.36
N LEU A 2 -6.36 -11.53 6.19
CA LEU A 2 -4.94 -11.32 6.51
C LEU A 2 -4.60 -11.35 8.01
N ALA A 3 -5.53 -10.96 8.88
CA ALA A 3 -5.36 -11.02 10.33
C ALA A 3 -5.19 -12.45 10.90
N GLN A 4 -5.40 -13.49 10.07
CA GLN A 4 -5.24 -14.89 10.47
C GLN A 4 -3.94 -15.50 9.91
N LEU A 5 -3.16 -14.75 9.13
CA LEU A 5 -1.90 -15.23 8.57
C LEU A 5 -0.77 -15.09 9.60
N PRO A 6 0.13 -16.09 9.70
CA PRO A 6 1.37 -15.92 10.45
C PRO A 6 2.19 -14.75 9.90
N GLU A 7 2.87 -14.02 10.79
CA GLU A 7 3.72 -12.89 10.41
C GLU A 7 4.82 -13.28 9.41
N ALA A 8 5.39 -14.47 9.56
CA ALA A 8 6.35 -15.02 8.61
C ALA A 8 5.77 -15.12 7.18
N ALA A 9 4.52 -15.54 7.03
CA ALA A 9 3.86 -15.65 5.73
C ALA A 9 3.51 -14.29 5.12
N ILE A 10 3.28 -13.29 5.96
CA ILE A 10 3.01 -11.91 5.53
C ILE A 10 4.26 -11.28 4.88
N SER A 11 5.43 -11.52 5.46
CA SER A 11 6.70 -10.90 5.00
C SER A 11 7.42 -11.73 3.94
N HIS A 12 7.12 -13.02 3.81
CA HIS A 12 7.77 -13.89 2.83
C HIS A 12 7.34 -13.60 1.39
N ARG A 13 8.32 -13.42 0.49
CA ARG A 13 8.05 -13.36 -0.96
C ARG A 13 7.85 -14.77 -1.50
N PRO A 14 6.88 -15.00 -2.40
CA PRO A 14 6.74 -16.29 -3.07
C PRO A 14 7.97 -16.63 -3.93
N PRO A 15 8.21 -17.91 -4.23
CA PRO A 15 9.31 -18.35 -5.10
C PRO A 15 9.30 -17.72 -6.51
N SER A 16 8.15 -17.23 -6.97
CA SER A 16 8.02 -16.48 -8.24
C SER A 16 8.79 -15.16 -8.25
N GLY A 17 9.28 -14.69 -7.10
CA GLY A 17 9.94 -13.39 -6.96
C GLY A 17 8.98 -12.20 -6.96
N GLU A 18 7.67 -12.45 -6.94
CA GLU A 18 6.67 -11.42 -6.71
C GLU A 18 6.80 -10.83 -5.30
N TRP A 19 6.19 -9.66 -5.08
CA TRP A 19 6.17 -9.02 -3.77
C TRP A 19 5.39 -9.83 -2.74
N SER A 20 5.82 -9.74 -1.48
CA SER A 20 5.11 -10.31 -0.33
C SER A 20 3.80 -9.56 -0.05
N VAL A 21 2.99 -10.09 0.87
CA VAL A 21 1.78 -9.40 1.33
C VAL A 21 2.15 -8.05 1.96
N LEU A 22 3.15 -8.02 2.83
CA LEU A 22 3.61 -6.80 3.50
C LEU A 22 4.02 -5.74 2.48
N GLU A 23 4.82 -6.11 1.48
CA GLU A 23 5.29 -5.18 0.45
C GLU A 23 4.14 -4.62 -0.39
N ASN A 24 3.15 -5.45 -0.72
CA ASN A 24 1.95 -4.97 -1.40
C ASN A 24 1.19 -3.95 -0.54
N VAL A 25 1.03 -4.19 0.77
CA VAL A 25 0.33 -3.26 1.66
C VAL A 25 1.11 -1.95 1.83
N ARG A 26 2.43 -2.01 2.02
CA ARG A 26 3.32 -0.82 2.04
C ARG A 26 3.25 -0.03 0.73
N HIS A 27 3.16 -0.74 -0.40
CA HIS A 27 2.95 -0.11 -1.70
C HIS A 27 1.60 0.59 -1.82
N LEU A 28 0.53 0.01 -1.27
CA LEU A 28 -0.79 0.65 -1.32
C LEU A 28 -0.85 1.92 -0.48
N LEU A 29 -0.16 1.94 0.68
CA LEU A 29 0.04 3.17 1.46
C LEU A 29 0.75 4.25 0.63
N PHE A 30 1.85 3.90 -0.04
CA PHE A 30 2.54 4.80 -0.97
C PHE A 30 1.62 5.27 -2.10
N ALA A 31 0.86 4.36 -2.71
CA ALA A 31 0.00 4.65 -3.85
C ALA A 31 -1.12 5.64 -3.47
N GLU A 32 -1.70 5.53 -2.27
CA GLU A 32 -2.62 6.54 -1.76
C GLU A 32 -1.95 7.91 -1.69
N GLN A 33 -0.80 8.01 -1.01
CA GLN A 33 -0.09 9.28 -0.88
C GLN A 33 0.27 9.89 -2.24
N ALA A 34 0.74 9.08 -3.19
CA ALA A 34 1.12 9.51 -4.53
C ALA A 34 -0.08 9.99 -5.36
N HIS A 35 -1.15 9.21 -5.40
CA HIS A 35 -2.34 9.53 -6.19
C HIS A 35 -3.07 10.72 -5.61
N MET A 36 -3.21 10.79 -4.29
CA MET A 36 -3.89 11.88 -3.61
C MET A 36 -3.06 13.16 -3.65
N GLY A 37 -1.73 13.12 -3.49
CA GLY A 37 -0.90 14.30 -3.68
C GLY A 37 -1.02 14.89 -5.08
N ARG A 38 -1.08 14.05 -6.12
CA ARG A 38 -1.34 14.52 -7.48
C ARG A 38 -2.71 15.17 -7.62
N LEU A 39 -3.75 14.59 -7.01
CA LEU A 39 -5.10 15.16 -7.00
C LEU A 39 -5.14 16.51 -6.28
N PHE A 40 -4.46 16.61 -5.13
CA PHE A 40 -4.37 17.82 -4.32
C PHE A 40 -3.35 18.84 -4.86
N ARG A 41 -2.60 18.50 -5.92
CA ARG A 41 -1.50 19.32 -6.48
C ARG A 41 -0.41 19.65 -5.46
N GLU A 42 -0.11 18.71 -4.59
CA GLU A 42 0.86 18.85 -3.50
C GLU A 42 1.93 17.75 -3.57
N ARG A 43 3.08 18.04 -2.98
CA ARG A 43 4.08 17.00 -2.72
C ARG A 43 3.64 16.20 -1.49
N PRO A 44 3.49 14.86 -1.60
CA PRO A 44 3.15 14.05 -0.45
C PRO A 44 4.28 14.05 0.58
N THR A 45 3.91 14.11 1.86
CA THR A 45 4.81 13.72 2.96
C THR A 45 4.78 12.20 3.07
N TRP A 46 5.72 11.52 2.43
CA TRP A 46 5.79 10.06 2.40
C TRP A 46 5.89 9.47 3.80
N SER A 47 5.10 8.44 4.08
CA SER A 47 5.24 7.70 5.32
C SER A 47 6.47 6.79 5.26
N PRO A 48 7.31 6.74 6.32
CA PRO A 48 8.44 5.82 6.38
C PRO A 48 7.99 4.34 6.43
N LEU A 49 6.75 4.07 6.82
CA LEU A 49 6.18 2.72 6.88
C LEU A 49 5.72 2.21 5.51
N GLY A 50 5.43 3.12 4.58
CA GLY A 50 5.15 2.78 3.20
C GLY A 50 6.44 2.65 2.37
N PHE A 51 6.29 2.73 1.05
CA PHE A 51 7.40 3.08 0.17
C PHE A 51 7.49 4.60 -0.04
N THR A 52 8.63 5.02 -0.57
CA THR A 52 8.96 6.35 -1.09
C THR A 52 9.27 6.22 -2.58
N PRO A 53 9.32 7.32 -3.37
CA PRO A 53 9.73 7.24 -4.77
C PRO A 53 11.12 6.61 -4.96
N GLU A 54 12.03 6.80 -4.00
CA GLU A 54 13.38 6.23 -4.02
C GLU A 54 13.35 4.72 -3.75
N THR A 55 12.65 4.31 -2.70
CA THR A 55 12.54 2.88 -2.35
C THR A 55 11.70 2.11 -3.36
N MET A 56 10.70 2.72 -4.02
CA MET A 56 9.99 2.15 -5.16
C MET A 56 10.91 1.87 -6.35
N ARG A 57 11.85 2.78 -6.65
CA ARG A 57 12.87 2.55 -7.71
C ARG A 57 13.81 1.42 -7.32
N ALA A 58 14.10 1.26 -6.03
CA ALA A 58 14.94 0.20 -5.50
C ALA A 58 14.20 -1.13 -5.31
N ALA A 59 12.87 -1.15 -5.22
CA ALA A 59 12.08 -2.33 -4.79
C ALA A 59 12.25 -3.57 -5.68
N ARG A 60 12.66 -3.42 -6.95
CA ARG A 60 13.03 -4.54 -7.83
C ARG A 60 14.39 -5.18 -7.50
N LYS A 61 15.19 -4.52 -6.67
CA LYS A 61 16.57 -4.90 -6.30
C LYS A 61 16.73 -5.14 -4.80
N LEU A 62 15.70 -4.92 -3.99
CA LEU A 62 15.80 -5.06 -2.54
C LEU A 62 15.87 -6.54 -2.13
N PRO A 63 16.74 -6.89 -1.17
CA PRO A 63 16.76 -8.20 -0.53
C PRO A 63 15.40 -8.50 0.15
N LEU A 64 15.17 -9.78 0.46
CA LEU A 64 13.99 -10.25 1.20
C LEU A 64 13.76 -9.39 2.46
N ALA A 65 12.47 -9.26 2.85
CA ALA A 65 12.06 -8.53 4.03
C ALA A 65 12.92 -8.93 5.25
N GLY A 66 13.52 -7.95 5.90
CA GLY A 66 14.43 -8.13 7.03
C GLY A 66 13.70 -8.04 8.37
N THR A 67 14.41 -8.32 9.47
CA THR A 67 13.87 -8.17 10.84
C THR A 67 13.57 -6.72 11.23
N ASP A 68 14.04 -5.75 10.45
CA ASP A 68 13.83 -4.31 10.67
C ASP A 68 12.62 -3.75 9.89
N ASP A 69 11.90 -4.60 9.14
CA ASP A 69 10.70 -4.17 8.44
C ASP A 69 9.52 -3.93 9.39
N PRO A 70 8.64 -2.96 9.07
CA PRO A 70 7.49 -2.69 9.91
C PRO A 70 6.52 -3.87 9.91
N SER A 71 5.90 -4.12 11.05
CA SER A 71 4.81 -5.09 11.13
C SER A 71 3.62 -4.63 10.29
N LEU A 72 2.83 -5.59 9.83
CA LEU A 72 1.66 -5.30 9.03
C LEU A 72 0.61 -4.45 9.80
N ALA A 73 0.54 -4.62 11.12
CA ALA A 73 -0.32 -3.82 11.99
C ALA A 73 0.09 -2.34 12.01
N GLU A 74 1.39 -2.05 12.08
CA GLU A 74 1.92 -0.68 12.03
C GLU A 74 1.59 -0.01 10.69
N VAL A 75 1.79 -0.73 9.59
CA VAL A 75 1.48 -0.21 8.24
C VAL A 75 -0.02 0.08 8.10
N TRP A 76 -0.90 -0.78 8.63
CA TRP A 76 -2.34 -0.51 8.62
C TRP A 76 -2.76 0.67 9.49
N ALA A 77 -2.23 0.77 10.71
CA ALA A 77 -2.55 1.88 11.60
C ALA A 77 -2.16 3.23 10.95
N GLU A 78 -1.01 3.27 10.31
CA GLU A 78 -0.54 4.43 9.57
C GLU A 78 -1.37 4.71 8.32
N TRP A 79 -1.77 3.67 7.59
CA TRP A 79 -2.67 3.83 6.47
C TRP A 79 -4.03 4.37 6.91
N ASP A 80 -4.65 3.85 7.96
CA ASP A 80 -5.91 4.37 8.50
C ASP A 80 -5.80 5.86 8.90
N ARG A 81 -4.67 6.26 9.50
CA ARG A 81 -4.39 7.67 9.81
C ARG A 81 -4.37 8.54 8.55
N ILE A 82 -3.59 8.15 7.53
CA ILE A 82 -3.50 8.88 6.26
C ILE A 82 -4.84 8.89 5.52
N HIS A 83 -5.54 7.76 5.52
CA HIS A 83 -6.82 7.58 4.84
C HIS A 83 -7.91 8.48 5.41
N ARG A 84 -7.99 8.60 6.74
CA ARG A 84 -8.91 9.55 7.39
C ARG A 84 -8.59 11.00 7.01
N GLN A 85 -7.31 11.36 6.88
CA GLN A 85 -6.92 12.70 6.41
C GLN A 85 -7.32 12.91 4.95
N THR A 86 -7.05 11.93 4.08
CA THR A 86 -7.47 11.92 2.67
C THR A 86 -8.97 12.14 2.53
N ILE A 87 -9.80 11.38 3.27
CA ILE A 87 -11.26 11.52 3.24
C ILE A 87 -11.69 12.94 3.63
N ARG A 88 -11.13 13.49 4.72
CA ARG A 88 -11.46 14.86 5.16
C ARG A 88 -11.17 15.88 4.07
N ARG A 89 -10.04 15.74 3.37
CA ARG A 89 -9.63 16.63 2.29
C ARG A 89 -10.52 16.48 1.06
N LEU A 90 -10.82 15.24 0.64
CA LEU A 90 -11.72 14.96 -0.49
C LEU A 90 -13.10 15.56 -0.28
N LYS A 91 -13.66 15.48 0.93
CA LYS A 91 -14.96 16.10 1.28
C LYS A 91 -14.97 17.63 1.18
N ALA A 92 -13.81 18.26 1.28
CA ALA A 92 -13.66 19.71 1.16
C ALA A 92 -13.38 20.17 -0.28
N MET A 93 -13.15 19.25 -1.22
CA MET A 93 -12.87 19.58 -2.61
C MET A 93 -14.17 19.74 -3.43
N PRO A 94 -14.17 20.61 -4.46
CA PRO A 94 -15.19 20.60 -5.49
C PRO A 94 -15.28 19.24 -6.18
N ALA A 95 -16.49 18.81 -6.54
CA ALA A 95 -16.72 17.52 -7.19
C ALA A 95 -16.08 17.41 -8.59
N THR A 96 -15.83 18.54 -9.27
CA THR A 96 -15.32 18.56 -10.63
C THR A 96 -13.86 18.08 -10.70
N GLY A 97 -13.64 16.97 -11.42
CA GLY A 97 -12.29 16.43 -11.70
C GLY A 97 -11.72 15.48 -10.64
N THR A 98 -12.44 15.21 -9.55
CA THR A 98 -12.02 14.23 -8.53
C THR A 98 -12.35 12.78 -8.95
N GLU A 99 -13.44 12.58 -9.69
CA GLU A 99 -13.96 11.26 -10.06
C GLU A 99 -12.95 10.40 -10.84
N ASP A 100 -12.27 10.96 -11.84
CA ASP A 100 -11.27 10.23 -12.62
C ASP A 100 -10.06 9.81 -11.79
N ALA A 101 -9.62 10.67 -10.87
CA ALA A 101 -8.50 10.38 -9.98
C ALA A 101 -8.88 9.27 -8.98
N LEU A 102 -10.07 9.36 -8.39
CA LEU A 102 -10.61 8.36 -7.48
C LEU A 102 -10.85 7.02 -8.19
N THR A 103 -11.42 7.04 -9.39
CA THR A 103 -11.65 5.82 -10.21
C THR A 103 -10.34 5.12 -10.54
N ARG A 104 -9.30 5.87 -10.93
CA ARG A 104 -7.94 5.31 -11.15
C ARG A 104 -7.36 4.74 -9.87
N HIS A 105 -7.46 5.46 -8.75
CA HIS A 105 -6.95 4.99 -7.47
C HIS A 105 -7.68 3.72 -6.99
N LEU A 106 -9.01 3.66 -7.07
CA LEU A 106 -9.81 2.48 -6.71
C LEU A 106 -9.45 1.26 -7.56
N ARG A 107 -9.25 1.44 -8.87
CA ARG A 107 -8.79 0.36 -9.75
C ARG A 107 -7.41 -0.17 -9.34
N HIS A 108 -6.48 0.73 -8.98
CA HIS A 108 -5.17 0.36 -8.47
C HIS A 108 -5.27 -0.45 -7.17
N LEU A 109 -6.08 0.02 -6.21
CA LEU A 109 -6.31 -0.68 -4.95
C LEU A 109 -6.84 -2.10 -5.18
N ARG A 110 -7.87 -2.24 -6.02
CA ARG A 110 -8.48 -3.54 -6.32
C ARG A 110 -7.51 -4.53 -6.94
N ALA A 111 -6.63 -4.07 -7.84
CA ALA A 111 -5.63 -4.92 -8.47
C ALA A 111 -4.67 -5.53 -7.43
N HIS A 112 -4.18 -4.72 -6.48
CA HIS A 112 -3.29 -5.21 -5.43
C HIS A 112 -4.03 -6.03 -4.36
N ILE A 113 -5.28 -5.70 -4.03
CA ILE A 113 -6.10 -6.53 -3.14
C ILE A 113 -6.23 -7.95 -3.69
N ALA A 114 -6.50 -8.11 -4.99
CA ALA A 114 -6.58 -9.43 -5.62
C ALA A 114 -5.26 -10.22 -5.51
N VAL A 115 -4.11 -9.55 -5.65
CA VAL A 115 -2.78 -10.16 -5.47
C VAL A 115 -2.59 -10.58 -4.01
N ILE A 116 -2.88 -9.69 -3.06
CA ILE A 116 -2.75 -9.97 -1.61
C ILE A 116 -3.65 -11.13 -1.20
N GLU A 117 -4.88 -11.20 -1.71
CA GLU A 117 -5.80 -12.30 -1.44
C GLU A 117 -5.31 -13.64 -1.99
N ARG A 118 -4.74 -13.63 -3.20
CA ARG A 118 -4.12 -14.82 -3.79
C ARG A 118 -2.96 -15.31 -2.92
N LEU A 119 -2.05 -14.42 -2.53
CA LEU A 119 -0.90 -14.75 -1.69
C LEU A 119 -1.34 -15.27 -0.31
N GLY A 120 -2.34 -14.63 0.30
CA GLY A 120 -2.88 -15.06 1.59
C GLY A 120 -3.51 -16.45 1.55
N ARG A 121 -4.20 -16.82 0.46
CA ARG A 121 -4.71 -18.19 0.28
C ARG A 121 -3.59 -19.21 0.12
N GLN A 122 -2.54 -18.87 -0.63
CA GLN A 122 -1.39 -19.76 -0.84
C GLN A 122 -0.62 -20.03 0.46
N ALA A 123 -0.57 -19.05 1.37
CA ALA A 123 0.08 -19.18 2.66
C ALA A 123 -0.68 -20.06 3.69
N LEU A 124 -1.95 -20.38 3.43
CA LEU A 124 -2.81 -21.18 4.30
C LEU A 124 -2.95 -22.64 3.83
N MET A 125 -2.40 -22.97 2.66
CA MET A 125 -2.36 -24.33 2.09
C MET A 125 -1.08 -25.03 2.51
#